data_AF-A0AAV4ZLS5-F1
#
_entry.id   AF-A0AAV4ZLS5-F1
#
_cell.length_a   1.000
_cell.length_b   1.000
_cell.length_c   1.000
_cell.angle_alpha   90.00
_cell.angle_beta   90.00
_cell.angle_gamma   90.00
#
_symmetry.space_group_name_H-M   'P 1'
#
loop_
_entity.id
_entity.type
_entity.pdbx_description
1 polymer ?
#
loop_
_entity_poly.entity_id
_entity_poly.type
_entity_poly.pdbx_seq_one_letter_code
_entity_poly.pdbx_strand_id
1 'polypeptide(L)'
;MTPSKAAFLAIGLSLVPAAALAQQSPARDALKRACTGDYMEYCSEHAPGGPEVEACFKANMKKLTPACSSAITAYKQEQRATRRVSEAR
;
A
#
# COMPACT_ATOMS: atom_id res chain seq x y z
N MET A 1 20.26 -33.34 33.22
CA MET A 1 21.67 -32.90 33.25
C MET A 1 21.72 -31.45 32.81
N THR A 2 21.86 -30.51 33.74
CA THR A 2 22.31 -29.14 33.48
C THR A 2 23.85 -29.15 33.36
N PRO A 3 24.47 -28.23 32.62
CA PRO A 3 24.78 -26.86 33.10
C PRO A 3 24.48 -25.82 31.99
N SER A 4 24.55 -24.49 32.12
CA SER A 4 25.29 -23.60 32.99
C SER A 4 24.63 -22.21 32.92
N LYS A 5 24.71 -21.49 34.02
CA LYS A 5 24.34 -20.08 34.16
C LYS A 5 25.25 -19.20 33.30
N ALA A 6 24.69 -18.30 32.51
CA ALA A 6 25.36 -17.08 32.06
C ALA A 6 24.33 -15.94 32.05
N ALA A 7 24.36 -15.15 33.11
CA ALA A 7 23.65 -13.89 33.20
C ALA A 7 24.30 -12.90 32.23
N PHE A 8 23.55 -12.48 31.20
CA PHE A 8 23.90 -11.30 30.40
C PHE A 8 23.04 -10.13 30.87
N LEU A 9 23.60 -9.34 31.78
CA LEU A 9 23.17 -7.96 32.00
C LEU A 9 23.76 -7.14 30.85
N ALA A 10 22.96 -6.89 29.81
CA ALA A 10 23.24 -5.88 28.81
C ALA A 10 22.01 -4.98 28.71
N ILE A 11 22.22 -3.69 28.97
CA ILE A 11 21.28 -2.60 28.77
C ILE A 11 20.93 -2.59 27.28
N GLY A 12 19.85 -3.27 26.93
CA GLY A 12 19.37 -3.37 25.55
C GLY A 12 18.60 -2.12 25.18
N LEU A 13 19.26 -1.25 24.42
CA LEU A 13 18.66 -0.14 23.68
C LEU A 13 17.37 -0.64 22.99
N SER A 14 16.23 -0.13 23.44
CA SER A 14 14.91 -0.49 22.91
C SER A 14 14.88 -0.23 21.40
N LEU A 15 15.02 -1.29 20.60
CA LEU A 15 14.63 -1.28 19.20
C LEU A 15 13.12 -1.10 19.18
N VAL A 16 12.66 0.14 19.07
CA VAL A 16 11.26 0.45 18.83
C VAL A 16 10.92 -0.14 17.47
N PRO A 17 10.06 -1.17 17.37
CA PRO A 17 9.54 -1.57 16.08
C PRO A 17 8.75 -0.38 15.58
N ALA A 18 9.17 0.22 14.46
CA ALA A 18 8.35 1.20 13.79
C ALA A 18 7.03 0.50 13.45
N ALA A 19 5.98 0.82 14.21
CA ALA A 19 4.66 0.25 14.02
C ALA A 19 4.31 0.43 12.54
N ALA A 20 4.09 -0.68 11.86
CA ALA A 20 3.50 -0.69 10.53
C ALA A 20 2.07 -0.13 10.69
N LEU A 21 1.95 1.20 10.68
CA LEU A 21 0.67 1.85 10.50
C LEU A 21 0.14 1.30 9.19
N ALA A 22 -1.00 0.61 9.25
CA ALA A 22 -1.80 0.29 8.09
C ALA A 22 -2.07 1.62 7.39
N GLN A 23 -1.24 1.93 6.39
CA GLN A 23 -1.08 3.30 5.91
C GLN A 23 -2.28 3.64 5.05
N GLN A 24 -3.29 4.23 5.69
CA GLN A 24 -4.33 4.97 4.99
C GLN A 24 -3.65 6.22 4.41
N SER A 25 -2.99 6.06 3.26
CA SER A 25 -2.27 7.17 2.64
C SER A 25 -3.26 8.16 2.03
N PRO A 26 -2.97 9.47 2.09
CA PRO A 26 -3.80 10.47 1.42
C PRO A 26 -3.97 10.18 -0.08
N ALA A 27 -2.98 9.53 -0.69
CA ALA A 27 -3.03 9.05 -2.08
C ALA A 27 -4.04 7.93 -2.31
N ARG A 28 -4.23 7.00 -1.35
CA ARG A 28 -5.29 5.98 -1.42
C ARG A 28 -6.67 6.64 -1.44
N ASP A 29 -6.87 7.67 -0.64
CA ASP A 29 -8.15 8.38 -0.59
C ASP A 29 -8.41 9.22 -1.85
N ALA A 30 -7.37 9.89 -2.37
CA ALA A 30 -7.44 10.58 -3.65
C ALA A 30 -7.79 9.61 -4.80
N LEU A 31 -7.16 8.43 -4.82
CA LEU A 31 -7.46 7.38 -5.78
C LEU A 31 -8.93 6.93 -5.70
N LYS A 32 -9.42 6.64 -4.48
CA LYS A 32 -10.82 6.25 -4.27
C LYS A 32 -11.77 7.31 -4.82
N ARG A 33 -11.61 8.56 -4.41
CA ARG A 33 -12.48 9.67 -4.85
C ARG A 33 -12.51 9.83 -6.36
N ALA A 34 -11.35 9.75 -7.02
CA ALA A 34 -11.25 9.90 -8.47
C ALA A 34 -11.85 8.71 -9.24
N CYS A 35 -11.77 7.50 -8.68
CA CYS A 35 -12.11 6.27 -9.40
C CYS A 35 -13.46 5.65 -9.00
N THR A 36 -14.22 6.19 -8.02
CA THR A 36 -15.49 5.57 -7.59
C THR A 36 -16.48 5.37 -8.74
N GLY A 37 -16.64 6.37 -9.62
CA GLY A 37 -17.55 6.26 -10.77
C GLY A 37 -17.10 5.19 -11.77
N ASP A 38 -15.83 5.25 -12.18
CA ASP A 38 -15.23 4.26 -13.09
C ASP A 38 -15.23 2.84 -12.51
N TYR A 39 -15.06 2.72 -11.19
CA TYR A 39 -15.16 1.45 -10.49
C TYR A 39 -16.56 0.86 -10.60
N MET A 40 -17.59 1.67 -10.35
CA MET A 40 -18.98 1.20 -10.39
C MET A 40 -19.38 0.74 -11.80
N GLU A 41 -18.91 1.47 -12.81
CA GLU A 41 -19.20 1.20 -14.23
C GLU A 41 -18.50 -0.06 -14.76
N TYR A 42 -17.22 -0.24 -14.44
CA TYR A 42 -16.39 -1.26 -15.12
C TYR A 42 -15.95 -2.42 -14.22
N CYS A 43 -15.89 -2.23 -12.90
CA CYS A 43 -15.17 -3.14 -11.99
C CYS A 43 -15.98 -3.52 -10.74
N SER A 44 -17.28 -3.25 -10.70
CA SER A 44 -18.15 -3.43 -9.51
C SER A 44 -18.37 -4.89 -9.10
N GLU A 45 -18.07 -5.85 -9.99
CA GLU A 45 -18.14 -7.29 -9.72
C GLU A 45 -17.00 -7.77 -8.80
N HIS A 46 -15.96 -6.97 -8.60
CA HIS A 46 -14.80 -7.31 -7.77
C HIS A 46 -14.91 -6.72 -6.36
N ALA A 47 -14.15 -7.25 -5.41
CA ALA A 47 -14.08 -6.68 -4.07
C ALA A 47 -13.25 -5.37 -4.08
N PRO A 48 -13.77 -4.25 -3.53
CA PRO A 48 -13.07 -2.97 -3.54
C PRO A 48 -11.67 -3.05 -2.91
N GLY A 49 -10.68 -2.46 -3.58
CA GLY A 49 -9.32 -2.34 -3.06
C GLY A 49 -8.45 -3.59 -3.18
N GLY A 50 -8.99 -4.69 -3.71
CA GLY A 50 -8.26 -5.93 -4.00
C GLY A 50 -7.44 -5.89 -5.31
N PRO A 51 -6.60 -6.91 -5.56
CA PRO A 51 -5.82 -7.04 -6.79
C PRO A 51 -6.68 -7.21 -8.04
N GLU A 52 -7.89 -7.76 -7.91
CA GLU A 52 -8.84 -7.95 -9.01
C GLU A 52 -9.29 -6.59 -9.57
N VAL A 53 -9.51 -5.61 -8.71
CA VAL A 53 -9.86 -4.23 -9.11
C VAL A 53 -8.69 -3.56 -9.82
N GLU A 54 -7.45 -3.79 -9.37
CA GLU A 54 -6.28 -3.28 -10.09
C GLU A 54 -6.16 -3.88 -11.49
N ALA A 55 -6.38 -5.20 -11.62
CA ALA A 55 -6.36 -5.87 -12.91
C ALA A 55 -7.47 -5.35 -13.84
N CYS A 56 -8.69 -5.16 -13.30
CA CYS A 56 -9.82 -4.59 -14.05
C CYS A 56 -9.54 -3.17 -14.54
N PHE A 57 -9.00 -2.30 -13.68
CA PHE A 57 -8.59 -0.95 -14.10
C PHE A 57 -7.51 -0.99 -15.18
N LYS A 58 -6.52 -1.88 -15.06
CA LYS A 58 -5.48 -2.05 -16.08
C LYS A 58 -6.07 -2.44 -17.44
N ALA A 59 -7.04 -3.36 -17.47
CA ALA A 59 -7.72 -3.80 -18.69
C ALA A 59 -8.58 -2.69 -19.32
N ASN A 60 -9.18 -1.84 -18.48
CA ASN A 60 -10.09 -0.77 -18.93
C ASN A 60 -9.43 0.63 -18.97
N MET A 61 -8.10 0.74 -18.84
CA MET A 61 -7.38 2.03 -18.72
C MET A 61 -7.78 3.09 -19.74
N LYS A 62 -8.07 2.69 -20.98
CA LYS A 62 -8.48 3.62 -22.06
C LYS A 62 -9.93 4.10 -21.97
N LYS A 63 -10.76 3.41 -21.19
CA LYS A 63 -12.19 3.71 -20.96
C LYS A 63 -12.41 4.50 -19.68
N LEU A 64 -11.45 4.48 -18.76
CA LEU A 64 -11.52 5.25 -17.52
C LEU A 64 -11.50 6.75 -17.82
N THR A 65 -12.10 7.52 -16.92
CA THR A 65 -11.96 8.98 -16.99
C THR A 65 -10.48 9.42 -16.89
N PRO A 66 -10.13 10.59 -17.46
CA PRO A 66 -8.79 11.17 -17.30
C PRO A 66 -8.40 11.38 -15.82
N ALA A 67 -9.38 11.66 -14.96
CA ALA A 67 -9.16 11.82 -13.53
C ALA A 67 -8.72 10.50 -12.87
N CYS A 68 -9.45 9.40 -13.10
CA CYS A 68 -9.11 8.11 -12.48
C CYS A 68 -7.79 7.55 -13.02
N SER A 69 -7.57 7.58 -14.34
CA SER A 69 -6.31 7.08 -14.95
C SER A 69 -5.07 7.84 -14.44
N SER A 70 -5.17 9.17 -14.28
CA SER A 70 -4.12 9.99 -13.67
C SER A 70 -3.90 9.62 -12.20
N ALA A 71 -4.97 9.47 -11.41
CA ALA A 71 -4.88 9.09 -10.01
C ALA A 71 -4.23 7.71 -9.80
N ILE A 72 -4.54 6.72 -10.65
CA ILE A 72 -3.90 5.40 -10.61
C ILE A 72 -2.39 5.53 -10.87
N THR A 73 -2.00 6.36 -11.84
CA THR A 73 -0.59 6.59 -12.17
C THR A 73 0.14 7.25 -11.00
N ALA A 74 -0.42 8.31 -10.43
CA ALA A 74 0.14 9.01 -9.27
C ALA A 74 0.29 8.06 -8.07
N TYR A 75 -0.75 7.28 -7.76
CA TYR A 75 -0.72 6.31 -6.67
C TYR A 75 0.42 5.28 -6.85
N LYS A 76 0.60 4.75 -8.07
CA LYS A 76 1.69 3.81 -8.37
C LYS A 76 3.08 4.42 -8.19
N GLN A 77 3.26 5.69 -8.55
CA GLN A 77 4.54 6.37 -8.34
C GLN A 77 4.83 6.59 -6.86
N GLU A 78 3.83 6.98 -6.07
CA GLU A 78 3.98 7.14 -4.63
C GLU A 78 4.34 5.82 -3.95
N GLN A 79 3.66 4.71 -4.29
CA GLN A 79 4.01 3.38 -3.76
C GLN A 79 5.46 2.99 -4.09
N ARG A 80 5.93 3.28 -5.30
CA ARG A 80 7.32 3.03 -5.71
C ARG A 80 8.30 3.91 -4.91
N ALA A 81 7.97 5.18 -4.69
CA ALA A 81 8.80 6.08 -3.90
C ALA A 81 8.90 5.61 -2.45
N THR A 82 7.78 5.25 -1.82
CA THR A 82 7.75 4.70 -0.46
C THR A 82 8.56 3.40 -0.36
N ARG A 83 8.40 2.48 -1.32
CA ARG A 83 9.15 1.22 -1.38
C ARG A 83 10.66 1.46 -1.46
N ARG A 84 11.09 2.39 -2.31
CA ARG A 84 12.52 2.76 -2.44
C ARG A 84 13.09 3.31 -1.13
N VAL A 85 12.34 4.15 -0.42
CA VAL A 85 12.75 4.68 0.88
C VAL A 85 12.88 3.55 1.92
N SER A 86 11.96 2.58 1.92
CA SER A 86 12.05 1.43 2.83
C SER A 86 13.20 0.48 2.49
N GLU A 87 13.57 0.33 1.22
CA GLU A 87 14.70 -0.51 0.78
C GLU A 87 16.06 0.14 1.03
N ALA A 88 16.13 1.48 1.12
CA ALA A 88 17.35 2.22 1.39
C ALA A 88 17.68 2.36 2.89
N ARG A 89 16.80 1.89 3.78
CA ARG A 89 16.95 1.91 5.23
C ARG A 89 17.41 0.56 5.76
#